data_AF-A0A930Q6J7-F1
#
_entry.id   AF-A0A930Q6J7-F1
#
_cell.length_a   1.000
_cell.length_b   1.000
_cell.length_c   1.000
_cell.angle_alpha   90.00
_cell.angle_beta   90.00
_cell.angle_gamma   90.00
#
_symmetry.space_group_name_H-M   'P 1'
#
loop_
_entity.id
_entity.type
_entity.pdbx_description
1 polymer ?
#
loop_
_entity_poly.entity_id
_entity_poly.type
_entity_poly.pdbx_seq_one_letter_code
_entity_poly.pdbx_strand_id
1 'polypeptide(L)'
;VHGAMCISYSGRCLLSSYFTGRDANRGSCAQSCRWKYALVEESRPGEYYPIAEDERGTYIMNSKDLCLLPYLDEVIACGVDSLKIEGRMKSVHYVASVVKAYRTALDACLSEQPYHVETSWLEELNKVSHRAYTTGFFFGKTTAEDQIYGSSSYEQTSEFVGLVRAYDATTGLAEVEQRNHMRVGQEIEIFQPKGMSFRQILDAMWDAEGTPIDAAPHPQQIVRIRLVHPAEPYSILRRDVPMKKGDGL
;
A
#
# COMPACT_ATOMS: atom_id res chain seq x y z
N VAL A 1 5.92 -7.91 10.71
CA VAL A 1 7.03 -7.13 10.12
C VAL A 1 6.57 -5.92 9.32
N HIS A 2 5.39 -5.94 8.67
CA HIS A 2 4.93 -4.77 7.91
C HIS A 2 3.42 -4.48 8.07
N GLY A 3 3.05 -3.20 7.94
CA GLY A 3 1.68 -2.73 7.78
C GLY A 3 1.03 -2.21 9.07
N ALA A 4 -0.30 -2.06 9.04
CA ALA A 4 -1.06 -1.37 10.08
C ALA A 4 -0.89 -1.98 11.48
N MET A 5 -0.32 -1.22 12.41
CA MET A 5 -0.25 -1.61 13.82
C MET A 5 -1.60 -1.40 14.53
N CYS A 6 -1.90 -2.30 15.47
CA CYS A 6 -3.02 -2.14 16.39
C CYS A 6 -2.52 -1.49 17.68
N ILE A 7 -3.27 -0.53 18.24
CA ILE A 7 -2.99 0.01 19.58
C ILE A 7 -3.31 -0.99 20.70
N SER A 8 -4.23 -1.95 20.45
CA SER A 8 -4.62 -2.95 21.44
C SER A 8 -3.61 -4.10 21.51
N TYR A 9 -2.96 -4.25 22.66
CA TYR A 9 -2.13 -5.42 22.96
C TYR A 9 -2.94 -6.72 22.75
N SER A 10 -2.29 -7.76 22.21
CA SER A 10 -2.92 -9.05 21.88
C SER A 10 -4.11 -8.99 20.90
N GLY A 11 -4.29 -7.91 20.13
CA GLY A 11 -5.31 -7.82 19.06
C GLY A 11 -6.77 -7.68 19.53
N ARG A 12 -7.01 -7.66 20.85
CA ARG A 12 -8.34 -7.53 21.47
C ARG A 12 -8.88 -6.10 21.38
N CYS A 13 -9.22 -5.66 20.17
CA CYS A 13 -9.76 -4.32 19.93
C CYS A 13 -11.26 -4.23 20.29
N LEU A 14 -11.56 -3.86 21.54
CA LEU A 14 -12.92 -3.63 22.03
C LEU A 14 -13.66 -2.56 21.21
N LEU A 15 -12.97 -1.49 20.81
CA LEU A 15 -13.54 -0.33 20.10
C LEU A 15 -14.18 -0.71 18.75
N SER A 16 -13.60 -1.64 18.01
CA SER A 16 -14.17 -2.10 16.72
C SER A 16 -15.49 -2.83 16.95
N SER A 17 -15.52 -3.76 17.91
CA SER A 17 -16.72 -4.52 18.24
C SER A 17 -17.82 -3.64 18.81
N TYR A 18 -17.48 -2.71 19.70
CA TYR A 18 -18.44 -1.85 20.38
C TYR A 18 -19.08 -0.81 19.43
N PHE A 19 -18.28 -0.10 18.62
CA PHE A 19 -18.81 0.97 17.75
C PHE A 19 -19.41 0.48 16.42
N THR A 20 -19.08 -0.74 15.96
CA THR A 20 -19.51 -1.21 14.62
C THR A 20 -20.09 -2.62 14.57
N GLY A 21 -20.09 -3.36 15.68
CA GLY A 21 -20.38 -4.80 15.68
C GLY A 21 -19.32 -5.67 14.98
N ARG A 22 -18.27 -5.08 14.38
CA ARG A 22 -17.24 -5.82 13.64
C ARG A 22 -16.12 -6.29 14.58
N ASP A 23 -16.06 -7.59 14.82
CA ASP A 23 -15.04 -8.22 15.66
C ASP A 23 -13.65 -8.19 14.99
N ALA A 24 -12.70 -7.50 15.64
CA ALA A 24 -11.32 -7.40 15.17
C ALA A 24 -10.55 -8.72 15.28
N ASN A 25 -10.90 -9.60 16.24
CA ASN A 25 -10.26 -10.90 16.45
C ASN A 25 -10.61 -11.88 15.31
N ARG A 26 -11.78 -11.72 14.68
CA ARG A 26 -12.23 -12.46 13.48
C ARG A 26 -11.70 -11.86 12.17
N GLY A 27 -10.71 -10.97 12.25
CA GLY A 27 -10.15 -10.29 11.10
C GLY A 27 -10.93 -9.03 10.67
N SER A 28 -12.20 -8.87 11.08
CA SER A 28 -13.11 -7.84 10.57
C SER A 28 -12.89 -6.42 11.12
N CYS A 29 -11.72 -6.08 11.68
CA CYS A 29 -11.45 -4.77 12.30
C CYS A 29 -11.93 -3.58 11.45
N ALA A 30 -12.69 -2.65 12.04
CA ALA A 30 -13.19 -1.43 11.40
C ALA A 30 -12.20 -0.26 11.44
N GLN A 31 -11.03 -0.45 12.07
CA GLN A 31 -10.02 0.57 12.32
C GLN A 31 -10.57 1.81 13.08
N SER A 32 -11.51 1.64 14.01
CA SER A 32 -12.13 2.76 14.74
C SER A 32 -11.14 3.59 15.57
N CYS A 33 -10.02 3.00 16.02
CA CYS A 33 -8.92 3.75 16.63
C CYS A 33 -8.29 4.81 15.69
N ARG A 34 -8.57 4.79 14.38
CA ARG A 34 -8.10 5.77 13.40
C ARG A 34 -9.16 6.82 13.02
N TRP A 35 -10.32 6.83 13.70
CA TRP A 35 -11.37 7.81 13.46
C TRP A 35 -11.08 9.14 14.16
N LYS A 36 -11.77 10.20 13.74
CA LYS A 36 -11.76 11.50 14.42
C LYS A 36 -12.68 11.44 15.64
N TYR A 37 -12.16 11.80 16.80
CA TYR A 37 -12.89 11.86 18.07
C TYR A 37 -12.88 13.30 18.61
N ALA A 38 -13.90 13.63 19.40
CA ALA A 38 -14.04 14.91 20.09
C ALA A 38 -14.52 14.64 21.53
N LEU A 39 -14.17 15.52 22.46
CA LEU A 39 -14.71 15.53 23.81
C LEU A 39 -16.04 16.30 23.81
N VAL A 40 -16.94 15.91 24.70
CA VAL A 40 -18.16 16.67 25.03
C VAL A 40 -18.16 16.84 26.53
N GLU A 41 -18.37 18.07 27.02
CA GLU A 41 -18.54 18.32 28.45
C GLU A 41 -19.94 17.84 28.88
N GLU A 42 -20.05 17.11 29.98
CA GLU A 42 -21.34 16.61 30.49
C GLU A 42 -22.36 17.74 30.72
N SER A 43 -21.90 18.92 31.17
CA SER A 43 -22.76 20.08 31.39
C SER A 43 -23.17 20.83 30.11
N ARG A 44 -22.53 20.52 28.96
CA ARG A 44 -22.74 21.19 27.67
C ARG A 44 -22.96 20.18 26.52
N PRO A 45 -24.03 19.38 26.59
CA PRO A 45 -24.33 18.39 25.56
C PRO A 45 -24.51 19.06 24.19
N GLY A 46 -23.75 18.58 23.20
CA GLY A 46 -23.73 19.14 21.84
C GLY A 46 -22.60 20.14 21.57
N GLU A 47 -21.88 20.62 22.59
CA GLU A 47 -20.63 21.37 22.41
C GLU A 47 -19.46 20.38 22.30
N TYR A 48 -19.01 20.14 21.06
CA TYR A 48 -17.91 19.23 20.77
C TYR A 48 -16.57 19.97 20.75
N TYR A 49 -15.75 19.72 21.77
CA TYR A 49 -14.37 20.18 21.83
C TYR A 49 -13.50 19.20 21.02
N PRO A 50 -12.84 19.64 19.94
CA PRO A 50 -12.00 18.74 19.15
C PRO A 50 -10.85 18.23 20.01
N ILE A 51 -10.57 16.93 19.92
CA ILE A 51 -9.33 16.38 20.45
C ILE A 51 -8.26 16.70 19.42
N ALA A 52 -7.65 17.87 19.59
CA ALA A 52 -6.71 18.45 18.66
C ALA A 52 -5.40 18.85 19.34
N GLU A 53 -4.36 18.75 18.56
CA GLU A 53 -3.06 19.44 18.63
C GLU A 53 -2.80 19.80 17.14
N ASP A 54 -1.83 20.65 16.86
CA ASP A 54 -1.74 21.37 15.58
C ASP A 54 -0.72 20.71 14.63
N GLU A 55 0.27 21.43 14.11
CA GLU A 55 1.37 20.89 13.27
C GLU A 55 2.23 19.84 14.01
N ARG A 56 1.85 19.53 15.26
CA ARG A 56 2.51 18.71 16.25
C ARG A 56 1.62 17.57 16.79
N GLY A 57 0.36 17.41 16.32
CA GLY A 57 -0.52 16.29 16.68
C GLY A 57 -2.02 16.43 16.30
N THR A 58 -3.01 16.06 17.13
CA THR A 58 -2.98 14.95 18.12
C THR A 58 -4.05 13.99 17.72
N TYR A 59 -3.78 12.72 17.98
CA TYR A 59 -4.73 11.67 17.68
C TYR A 59 -4.45 10.53 18.66
N ILE A 60 -5.36 10.32 19.62
CA ILE A 60 -5.15 9.45 20.80
C ILE A 60 -4.65 8.03 20.43
N MET A 61 -4.93 7.55 19.21
CA MET A 61 -4.67 6.17 18.81
C MET A 61 -4.12 6.00 17.38
N ASN A 62 -3.37 6.99 16.88
CA ASN A 62 -2.95 7.09 15.46
C ASN A 62 -1.51 6.63 15.19
N SER A 63 -1.29 5.32 15.25
CA SER A 63 0.02 4.75 14.95
C SER A 63 0.45 4.91 13.48
N LYS A 64 1.76 5.08 13.30
CA LYS A 64 2.48 4.79 12.04
C LYS A 64 2.27 3.32 11.61
N ASP A 65 2.51 3.03 10.33
CA ASP A 65 2.52 1.64 9.85
C ASP A 65 3.90 1.01 10.16
N LEU A 66 3.93 -0.26 10.58
CA LEU A 66 5.18 -0.97 10.87
C LEU A 66 5.97 -1.19 9.58
N CYS A 67 7.28 -1.03 9.62
CA CYS A 67 8.18 -1.59 8.62
C CYS A 67 9.51 -2.03 9.25
N LEU A 68 9.79 -3.34 9.17
CA LEU A 68 11.05 -3.93 9.61
C LEU A 68 11.89 -4.48 8.43
N LEU A 69 11.58 -4.07 7.18
CA LEU A 69 12.39 -4.42 6.01
C LEU A 69 13.85 -3.95 6.17
N PRO A 70 14.15 -2.75 6.70
CA PRO A 70 15.54 -2.34 6.89
C PRO A 70 16.33 -3.17 7.90
N TYR A 71 15.65 -3.95 8.75
CA TYR A 71 16.20 -4.67 9.91
C TYR A 71 15.87 -6.17 9.82
N LEU A 72 15.78 -6.69 8.60
CA LEU A 72 15.25 -8.02 8.33
C LEU A 72 16.18 -9.14 8.83
N ASP A 73 17.48 -8.88 8.78
CA ASP A 73 18.55 -9.69 9.38
C ASP A 73 18.40 -9.79 10.91
N GLU A 74 18.18 -8.68 11.60
CA GLU A 74 17.92 -8.67 13.05
C GLU A 74 16.61 -9.43 13.39
N VAL A 75 15.57 -9.27 12.57
CA VAL A 75 14.31 -10.03 12.72
C VAL A 75 14.54 -11.54 12.55
N ILE A 76 15.37 -11.98 11.59
CA ILE A 76 15.68 -13.39 11.37
C ILE A 76 16.58 -13.93 12.48
N ALA A 77 17.56 -13.15 12.95
CA ALA A 77 18.44 -13.50 14.06
C ALA A 77 17.66 -13.76 15.38
N CYS A 78 16.44 -13.23 15.52
CA CYS A 78 15.53 -13.58 16.63
C CYS A 78 14.99 -15.04 16.57
N GLY A 79 15.26 -15.79 15.49
CA GLY A 79 14.84 -17.19 15.36
C GLY A 79 13.37 -17.38 14.98
N VAL A 80 12.79 -16.47 14.18
CA VAL A 80 11.37 -16.56 13.76
C VAL A 80 11.18 -17.40 12.49
N ASP A 81 10.25 -18.37 12.53
CA ASP A 81 9.96 -19.23 11.36
C ASP A 81 9.09 -18.54 10.28
N SER A 82 8.40 -17.45 10.60
CA SER A 82 7.45 -16.82 9.69
C SER A 82 7.34 -15.31 9.85
N LEU A 83 7.18 -14.61 8.72
CA LEU A 83 7.04 -13.16 8.65
C LEU A 83 5.60 -12.79 8.28
N LYS A 84 4.96 -11.96 9.12
CA LYS A 84 3.60 -11.46 8.87
C LYS A 84 3.60 -10.04 8.26
N ILE A 85 2.88 -9.90 7.14
CA ILE A 85 2.48 -8.63 6.51
C ILE A 85 0.97 -8.40 6.79
N GLU A 86 0.58 -7.20 7.19
CA GLU A 86 -0.82 -6.84 7.45
C GLU A 86 -1.50 -6.28 6.19
N GLY A 87 -2.14 -7.16 5.42
CA GLY A 87 -2.82 -6.84 4.17
C GLY A 87 -4.34 -6.62 4.26
N ARG A 88 -4.95 -6.66 5.46
CA ARG A 88 -6.42 -6.51 5.58
C ARG A 88 -6.89 -5.13 5.10
N MET A 89 -7.94 -5.13 4.28
CA MET A 89 -8.51 -3.92 3.65
C MET A 89 -7.52 -3.13 2.77
N LYS A 90 -6.40 -3.75 2.36
CA LYS A 90 -5.46 -3.17 1.40
C LYS A 90 -5.77 -3.67 -0.02
N SER A 91 -5.33 -2.94 -1.04
CA SER A 91 -5.50 -3.32 -2.45
C SER A 91 -4.59 -4.49 -2.83
N VAL A 92 -4.92 -5.20 -3.92
CA VAL A 92 -4.03 -6.22 -4.52
C VAL A 92 -2.65 -5.62 -4.84
N HIS A 93 -2.62 -4.37 -5.31
CA HIS A 93 -1.37 -3.65 -5.57
C HIS A 93 -0.53 -3.43 -4.31
N TYR A 94 -1.12 -3.00 -3.19
CA TYR A 94 -0.40 -2.92 -1.90
C TYR A 94 0.20 -4.26 -1.51
N VAL A 95 -0.58 -5.34 -1.54
CA VAL A 95 -0.10 -6.67 -1.14
C VAL A 95 1.01 -7.16 -2.07
N ALA A 96 0.87 -6.96 -3.38
CA ALA A 96 1.87 -7.39 -4.36
C ALA A 96 3.21 -6.63 -4.23
N SER A 97 3.19 -5.30 -4.09
CA SER A 97 4.39 -4.49 -3.87
C SER A 97 5.11 -4.86 -2.58
N VAL A 98 4.39 -4.93 -1.45
CA VAL A 98 4.99 -5.25 -0.15
C VAL A 98 5.54 -6.68 -0.14
N VAL A 99 4.80 -7.67 -0.67
CA VAL A 99 5.27 -9.05 -0.74
C VAL A 99 6.50 -9.17 -1.64
N LYS A 100 6.55 -8.49 -2.79
CA LYS A 100 7.73 -8.51 -3.68
C LYS A 100 8.94 -7.88 -3.00
N ALA A 101 8.79 -6.71 -2.37
CA ALA A 101 9.87 -6.04 -1.65
C ALA A 101 10.43 -6.92 -0.51
N TYR A 102 9.56 -7.50 0.31
CA TYR A 102 9.98 -8.41 1.39
C TYR A 102 10.55 -9.74 0.88
N ARG A 103 10.08 -10.28 -0.25
CA ARG A 103 10.65 -11.49 -0.85
C ARG A 103 12.07 -11.24 -1.33
N THR A 104 12.30 -10.18 -2.11
CA THR A 104 13.64 -9.79 -2.58
C THR A 104 14.59 -9.51 -1.42
N ALA A 105 14.14 -8.77 -0.41
CA ALA A 105 14.92 -8.50 0.80
C ALA A 105 15.26 -9.79 1.57
N LEU A 106 14.31 -10.72 1.70
CA LEU A 106 14.52 -12.00 2.37
C LEU A 106 15.45 -12.93 1.58
N ASP A 107 15.39 -12.92 0.25
CA ASP A 107 16.33 -13.66 -0.61
C ASP A 107 17.75 -13.13 -0.48
N ALA A 108 17.93 -11.80 -0.41
CA ALA A 108 19.23 -11.18 -0.16
C ALA A 108 19.74 -11.49 1.26
N CYS A 109 18.88 -11.40 2.27
CA CYS A 109 19.20 -11.64 3.68
C CYS A 109 19.57 -13.10 3.99
N LEU A 110 19.06 -14.05 3.21
CA LEU A 110 19.39 -15.48 3.33
C LEU A 110 20.55 -15.90 2.41
N SER A 111 21.20 -14.95 1.72
CA SER A 111 22.38 -15.22 0.91
C SER A 111 23.66 -15.28 1.78
N GLU A 112 24.79 -15.68 1.17
CA GLU A 112 26.10 -15.66 1.84
C GLU A 112 26.69 -14.24 1.98
N GLN A 113 26.02 -13.20 1.45
CA GLN A 113 26.47 -11.81 1.53
C GLN A 113 25.87 -11.10 2.74
N PRO A 114 26.56 -10.09 3.32
CA PRO A 114 25.97 -9.22 4.34
C PRO A 114 24.67 -8.58 3.85
N TYR A 115 23.68 -8.48 4.73
CA TYR A 115 22.40 -7.87 4.39
C TYR A 115 22.58 -6.36 4.18
N HIS A 116 22.18 -5.89 2.99
CA HIS A 116 22.19 -4.48 2.63
C HIS A 116 20.81 -4.10 2.08
N VAL A 117 20.30 -2.96 2.55
CA VAL A 117 18.96 -2.48 2.20
C VAL A 117 19.04 -1.66 0.92
N GLU A 118 18.51 -2.19 -0.17
CA GLU A 118 18.45 -1.46 -1.44
C GLU A 118 17.40 -0.34 -1.40
N THR A 119 17.78 0.86 -1.84
CA THR A 119 16.86 2.02 -1.93
C THR A 119 15.59 1.69 -2.71
N SER A 120 15.73 0.90 -3.78
CA SER A 120 14.61 0.46 -4.63
C SER A 120 13.54 -0.34 -3.88
N TRP A 121 13.90 -1.05 -2.80
CA TRP A 121 12.93 -1.77 -1.96
C TRP A 121 12.08 -0.80 -1.14
N LEU A 122 12.69 0.27 -0.62
CA LEU A 122 12.00 1.32 0.13
C LEU A 122 11.14 2.19 -0.78
N GLU A 123 11.63 2.53 -1.97
CA GLU A 123 10.86 3.20 -3.02
C GLU A 123 9.60 2.40 -3.39
N GLU A 124 9.72 1.07 -3.57
CA GLU A 124 8.58 0.21 -3.86
C GLU A 124 7.54 0.17 -2.72
N LEU A 125 7.99 0.18 -1.46
CA LEU A 125 7.10 0.32 -0.30
C LEU A 125 6.43 1.70 -0.22
N ASN A 126 7.04 2.76 -0.75
CA ASN A 126 6.48 4.11 -0.76
C ASN A 126 5.48 4.34 -1.92
N LYS A 127 5.48 3.49 -2.97
CA LYS A 127 4.54 3.58 -4.10
C LYS A 127 3.08 3.26 -3.75
N VAL A 128 2.85 2.51 -2.67
CA VAL A 128 1.53 1.99 -2.30
C VAL A 128 0.90 2.76 -1.15
N SER A 129 -0.43 2.64 -0.99
CA SER A 129 -1.17 3.33 0.08
C SER A 129 -0.68 2.93 1.48
N HIS A 130 0.14 3.78 2.09
CA HIS A 130 0.78 3.58 3.38
C HIS A 130 0.73 4.85 4.24
N ARG A 131 1.15 4.73 5.48
CA ARG A 131 1.45 5.85 6.38
C ARG A 131 2.95 5.85 6.64
N ALA A 132 3.50 6.98 7.05
CA ALA A 132 4.89 7.07 7.53
C ALA A 132 5.27 5.86 8.39
N TYR A 133 6.46 5.30 8.16
CA TYR A 133 6.88 4.03 8.75
C TYR A 133 7.54 4.20 10.14
N THR A 134 7.45 3.16 10.96
CA THR A 134 8.14 3.00 12.25
C THR A 134 8.61 1.56 12.44
N THR A 135 9.61 1.34 13.30
CA THR A 135 10.01 0.02 13.82
C THR A 135 9.09 -0.47 14.95
N GLY A 136 8.21 0.41 15.46
CA GLY A 136 7.31 0.13 16.57
C GLY A 136 8.08 -0.22 17.83
N PHE A 137 7.71 -1.33 18.47
CA PHE A 137 8.34 -1.77 19.72
C PHE A 137 9.58 -2.64 19.54
N PHE A 138 10.11 -2.80 18.31
CA PHE A 138 11.15 -3.79 18.02
C PHE A 138 12.48 -3.50 18.75
N PHE A 139 12.90 -2.22 18.80
CA PHE A 139 14.13 -1.80 19.47
C PHE A 139 13.92 -1.22 20.88
N GLY A 140 12.68 -1.16 21.38
CA GLY A 140 12.39 -0.57 22.67
C GLY A 140 10.97 -0.04 22.82
N LYS A 141 10.77 0.91 23.74
CA LYS A 141 9.49 1.61 23.89
C LYS A 141 9.38 2.68 22.80
N THR A 142 8.23 2.72 22.10
CA THR A 142 7.93 3.77 21.14
C THR A 142 7.93 5.15 21.79
N THR A 143 8.44 6.15 21.08
CA THR A 143 8.45 7.55 21.52
C THR A 143 7.42 8.39 20.75
N ALA A 144 7.50 9.72 20.89
CA ALA A 144 6.68 10.66 20.13
C ALA A 144 6.93 10.48 18.61
N GLU A 145 8.18 10.28 18.23
CA GLU A 145 8.65 10.11 16.85
C GLU A 145 8.02 8.92 16.12
N ASP A 146 7.42 7.96 16.83
CA ASP A 146 6.72 6.79 16.26
C ASP A 146 5.23 7.03 15.97
N GLN A 147 4.67 8.17 16.35
CA GLN A 147 3.27 8.53 16.10
C GLN A 147 3.12 9.45 14.89
N ILE A 148 1.91 9.48 14.32
CA ILE A 148 1.60 10.37 13.20
C ILE A 148 1.06 11.69 13.75
N TYR A 149 1.90 12.72 13.71
CA TYR A 149 1.59 14.07 14.17
C TYR A 149 1.44 15.13 13.07
N GLY A 150 1.95 14.86 11.85
CA GLY A 150 1.79 15.75 10.69
C GLY A 150 0.46 15.52 9.95
N SER A 151 0.51 14.80 8.82
CA SER A 151 -0.70 14.45 8.06
C SER A 151 -1.21 13.05 8.42
N SER A 152 -2.53 12.91 8.65
CA SER A 152 -3.18 11.61 8.87
C SER A 152 -3.59 10.91 7.56
N SER A 153 -3.35 11.55 6.41
CA SER A 153 -3.56 11.01 5.07
C SER A 153 -2.63 9.85 4.75
N TYR A 154 -3.13 8.91 3.94
CA TYR A 154 -2.28 7.90 3.33
C TYR A 154 -1.47 8.52 2.18
N GLU A 155 -0.19 8.20 2.15
CA GLU A 155 0.70 8.49 1.03
C GLU A 155 0.59 7.36 0.00
N GLN A 156 0.49 7.73 -1.28
CA GLN A 156 0.43 6.80 -2.40
C GLN A 156 0.95 7.51 -3.64
N THR A 157 2.13 7.13 -4.14
CA THR A 157 2.72 7.75 -5.33
C THR A 157 2.42 6.99 -6.62
N SER A 158 1.83 5.79 -6.57
CA SER A 158 1.36 5.09 -7.78
C SER A 158 -0.08 4.54 -7.67
N GLU A 159 -0.86 4.70 -8.73
CA GLU A 159 -2.24 4.23 -8.89
C GLU A 159 -2.31 2.93 -9.70
N PHE A 160 -3.02 1.93 -9.19
CA PHE A 160 -3.28 0.66 -9.88
C PHE A 160 -4.33 0.83 -10.99
N VAL A 161 -3.95 0.66 -12.26
CA VAL A 161 -4.85 0.93 -13.41
C VAL A 161 -5.29 -0.32 -14.17
N GLY A 162 -4.53 -1.42 -14.16
CA GLY A 162 -4.93 -2.66 -14.82
C GLY A 162 -4.14 -3.89 -14.36
N LEU A 163 -4.68 -5.08 -14.62
CA LEU A 163 -4.08 -6.37 -14.26
C LEU A 163 -3.93 -7.26 -15.50
N VAL A 164 -2.70 -7.68 -15.82
CA VAL A 164 -2.43 -8.62 -16.92
C VAL A 164 -3.08 -9.97 -16.62
N ARG A 165 -3.95 -10.42 -17.52
CA ARG A 165 -4.59 -11.74 -17.52
C ARG A 165 -3.81 -12.74 -18.37
N ALA A 166 -3.36 -12.32 -19.55
CA ALA A 166 -2.56 -13.13 -20.46
C ALA A 166 -1.60 -12.24 -21.27
N TYR A 167 -0.57 -12.84 -21.86
CA TYR A 167 0.33 -12.20 -22.82
C TYR A 167 0.62 -13.16 -23.98
N ASP A 168 0.43 -12.71 -25.21
CA ASP A 168 0.79 -13.44 -26.42
C ASP A 168 2.17 -12.97 -26.91
N ALA A 169 3.16 -13.85 -26.80
CA ALA A 169 4.52 -13.60 -27.26
C ALA A 169 4.66 -13.50 -28.80
N THR A 170 3.66 -13.97 -29.56
CA THR A 170 3.66 -13.91 -31.03
C THR A 170 3.27 -12.52 -31.52
N THR A 171 2.23 -11.92 -30.93
CA THR A 171 1.75 -10.60 -31.32
C THR A 171 2.27 -9.47 -30.43
N GLY A 172 2.83 -9.77 -29.25
CA GLY A 172 3.27 -8.80 -28.26
C GLY A 172 2.12 -8.10 -27.51
N LEU A 173 0.90 -8.67 -27.57
CA LEU A 173 -0.29 -8.12 -26.92
C LEU A 173 -0.51 -8.77 -25.54
N ALA A 174 -0.71 -7.95 -24.53
CA ALA A 174 -1.25 -8.34 -23.24
C ALA A 174 -2.78 -8.13 -23.20
N GLU A 175 -3.50 -9.11 -22.68
CA GLU A 175 -4.89 -8.94 -22.26
C GLU A 175 -4.90 -8.42 -20.82
N VAL A 176 -5.49 -7.25 -20.61
CA VAL A 176 -5.45 -6.50 -19.36
C VAL A 176 -6.87 -6.25 -18.88
N GLU A 177 -7.16 -6.64 -17.64
CA GLU A 177 -8.40 -6.28 -16.97
C GLU A 177 -8.27 -4.90 -16.32
N GLN A 178 -9.11 -3.96 -16.73
CA GLN A 178 -9.12 -2.59 -16.23
C GLN A 178 -9.47 -2.55 -14.73
N ARG A 179 -8.80 -1.65 -14.00
CA ARG A 179 -9.02 -1.39 -12.57
C ARG A 179 -9.32 0.07 -12.27
N ASN A 180 -8.67 0.99 -12.98
CA ASN A 180 -9.00 2.42 -13.00
C ASN A 180 -8.88 2.95 -14.43
N HIS A 181 -9.44 4.13 -14.69
CA HIS A 181 -9.48 4.74 -16.01
C HIS A 181 -8.08 4.84 -16.65
N MET A 182 -7.86 4.16 -17.78
CA MET A 182 -6.64 4.28 -18.60
C MET A 182 -6.93 5.10 -19.87
N ARG A 183 -5.93 5.82 -20.39
CA ARG A 183 -6.04 6.57 -21.65
C ARG A 183 -4.75 6.46 -22.46
N VAL A 184 -4.89 6.41 -23.79
CA VAL A 184 -3.77 6.48 -24.72
C VAL A 184 -2.93 7.75 -24.47
N GLY A 185 -1.60 7.60 -24.58
CA GLY A 185 -0.61 8.64 -24.29
C GLY A 185 -0.25 8.83 -22.81
N GLN A 186 -0.80 8.01 -21.90
CA GLN A 186 -0.34 7.98 -20.50
C GLN A 186 0.92 7.10 -20.37
N GLU A 187 1.88 7.49 -19.53
CA GLU A 187 2.94 6.59 -19.09
C GLU A 187 2.40 5.59 -18.05
N ILE A 188 2.81 4.34 -18.19
CA ILE A 188 2.51 3.23 -17.27
C ILE A 188 3.79 2.49 -16.88
N GLU A 189 3.85 2.03 -15.64
CA GLU A 189 4.82 1.04 -15.15
C GLU A 189 4.15 -0.34 -15.09
N ILE A 190 4.77 -1.33 -15.72
CA ILE A 190 4.40 -2.73 -15.63
C ILE A 190 5.18 -3.32 -14.46
N PHE A 191 4.53 -3.45 -13.31
CA PHE A 191 5.05 -4.12 -12.12
C PHE A 191 4.79 -5.63 -12.20
N GLN A 192 5.85 -6.39 -12.46
CA GLN A 192 5.75 -7.85 -12.65
C GLN A 192 5.85 -8.61 -11.31
N PRO A 193 5.23 -9.81 -11.17
CA PRO A 193 5.39 -10.65 -9.97
C PRO A 193 6.85 -11.10 -9.78
N LYS A 194 7.50 -11.49 -10.88
CA LYS A 194 8.93 -11.82 -10.96
C LYS A 194 9.64 -10.90 -11.95
N GLY A 195 10.96 -10.82 -11.87
CA GLY A 195 11.76 -9.97 -12.76
C GLY A 195 11.58 -8.47 -12.51
N MET A 196 12.17 -7.67 -13.40
CA MET A 196 12.20 -6.20 -13.29
C MET A 196 10.91 -5.57 -13.78
N SER A 197 10.50 -4.48 -13.13
CA SER A 197 9.46 -3.59 -13.67
C SER A 197 10.02 -2.80 -14.86
N PHE A 198 9.17 -2.42 -15.80
CA PHE A 198 9.53 -1.53 -16.91
C PHE A 198 8.45 -0.47 -17.13
N ARG A 199 8.81 0.64 -17.79
CA ARG A 199 7.87 1.71 -18.16
C ARG A 199 7.68 1.79 -19.67
N GLN A 200 6.50 2.22 -20.08
CA GLN A 200 6.19 2.57 -21.47
C GLN A 200 5.07 3.61 -21.54
N ILE A 201 4.95 4.25 -22.70
CA ILE A 201 3.73 4.99 -23.05
C ILE A 201 2.66 3.98 -23.51
N LEU A 202 1.41 4.28 -23.20
CA LEU A 202 0.24 3.56 -23.66
C LEU A 202 -0.11 4.06 -25.08
N ASP A 203 0.64 3.63 -26.09
CA ASP A 203 0.54 4.16 -27.45
C ASP A 203 -0.78 3.82 -28.17
N ALA A 204 -1.35 2.64 -27.87
CA ALA A 204 -2.61 2.18 -28.42
C ALA A 204 -3.28 1.16 -27.48
N MET A 205 -4.60 1.15 -27.48
CA MET A 205 -5.43 0.14 -26.83
C MET A 205 -6.49 -0.38 -27.82
N TRP A 206 -6.91 -1.62 -27.60
CA TRP A 206 -8.07 -2.22 -28.26
C TRP A 206 -9.03 -2.81 -27.22
N ASP A 207 -10.32 -2.90 -27.52
CA ASP A 207 -11.28 -3.66 -26.72
C ASP A 207 -11.10 -5.20 -26.89
N ALA A 208 -12.04 -5.99 -26.36
CA ALA A 208 -11.99 -7.45 -26.47
C ALA A 208 -12.23 -7.95 -27.90
N GLU A 209 -13.04 -7.20 -28.66
CA GLU A 209 -13.42 -7.44 -30.06
C GLU A 209 -12.30 -7.04 -31.05
N GLY A 210 -11.34 -6.21 -30.62
CA GLY A 210 -10.23 -5.72 -31.42
C GLY A 210 -10.46 -4.34 -32.05
N THR A 211 -11.48 -3.60 -31.62
CA THR A 211 -11.71 -2.20 -32.00
C THR A 211 -10.71 -1.30 -31.29
N PRO A 212 -10.03 -0.35 -31.98
CA PRO A 212 -9.18 0.64 -31.32
C PRO A 212 -9.99 1.54 -30.37
N ILE A 213 -9.44 1.82 -29.18
CA ILE A 213 -10.07 2.69 -28.17
C ILE A 213 -9.04 3.69 -27.59
N ASP A 214 -9.46 4.95 -27.42
CA ASP A 214 -8.60 5.99 -26.82
C ASP A 214 -8.55 5.91 -25.28
N ALA A 215 -9.59 5.34 -24.67
CA ALA A 215 -9.75 5.29 -23.22
C ALA A 215 -10.45 4.01 -22.77
N ALA A 216 -10.11 3.55 -21.56
CA ALA A 216 -10.72 2.41 -20.90
C ALA A 216 -11.47 2.87 -19.62
N PRO A 217 -12.71 3.39 -19.73
CA PRO A 217 -13.45 3.96 -18.61
C PRO A 217 -14.24 2.96 -17.75
N HIS A 218 -14.59 1.78 -18.27
CA HIS A 218 -15.48 0.83 -17.60
C HIS A 218 -14.71 -0.11 -16.64
N PRO A 219 -15.15 -0.25 -15.38
CA PRO A 219 -14.55 -1.18 -14.42
C PRO A 219 -14.52 -2.62 -14.95
N GLN A 220 -13.37 -3.29 -14.79
CA GLN A 220 -13.16 -4.71 -15.14
C GLN A 220 -13.32 -5.07 -16.63
N GLN A 221 -13.48 -4.11 -17.55
CA GLN A 221 -13.44 -4.42 -18.98
C GLN A 221 -12.06 -4.97 -19.37
N ILE A 222 -12.04 -5.89 -20.33
CA ILE A 222 -10.80 -6.41 -20.91
C ILE A 222 -10.37 -5.51 -22.06
N VAL A 223 -9.11 -5.08 -22.03
CA VAL A 223 -8.47 -4.34 -23.11
C VAL A 223 -7.20 -5.07 -23.54
N ARG A 224 -6.84 -4.93 -24.82
CA ARG A 224 -5.56 -5.40 -25.35
C ARG A 224 -4.59 -4.24 -25.45
N ILE A 225 -3.37 -4.44 -24.94
CA ILE A 225 -2.30 -3.44 -24.89
C ILE A 225 -1.03 -4.07 -25.45
N ARG A 226 -0.31 -3.37 -26.33
CA ARG A 226 0.99 -3.83 -26.83
C ARG A 226 2.07 -3.49 -25.82
N LEU A 227 2.83 -4.49 -25.37
CA LEU A 227 3.90 -4.29 -24.40
C LEU A 227 5.28 -4.31 -25.06
N VAL A 228 6.16 -3.38 -24.65
CA VAL A 228 7.53 -3.27 -25.17
C VAL A 228 8.44 -4.44 -24.74
N HIS A 229 8.07 -5.10 -23.64
CA HIS A 229 8.69 -6.31 -23.13
C HIS A 229 7.61 -7.34 -22.73
N PRO A 230 7.92 -8.65 -22.72
CA PRO A 230 7.02 -9.66 -22.18
C PRO A 230 6.62 -9.36 -20.74
N ALA A 231 5.36 -9.68 -20.40
CA ALA A 231 4.85 -9.58 -19.04
C ALA A 231 4.20 -10.89 -18.60
N GLU A 232 4.50 -11.34 -17.39
CA GLU A 232 3.85 -12.52 -16.79
C GLU A 232 2.38 -12.21 -16.44
N PRO A 233 1.47 -13.22 -16.44
CA PRO A 233 0.16 -13.10 -15.81
C PRO A 233 0.26 -12.56 -14.38
N TYR A 234 -0.76 -11.82 -13.95
CA TYR A 234 -0.80 -11.06 -12.69
C TYR A 234 0.17 -9.87 -12.59
N SER A 235 0.90 -9.52 -13.65
CA SER A 235 1.59 -8.23 -13.72
C SER A 235 0.59 -7.08 -13.58
N ILE A 236 0.97 -6.07 -12.82
CA ILE A 236 0.16 -4.90 -12.49
C ILE A 236 0.59 -3.74 -13.39
N LEU A 237 -0.34 -3.17 -14.13
CA LEU A 237 -0.17 -1.85 -14.72
C LEU A 237 -0.51 -0.82 -13.65
N ARG A 238 0.44 0.09 -13.39
CA ARG A 238 0.25 1.26 -12.53
C ARG A 238 0.75 2.53 -13.24
N ARG A 239 0.31 3.69 -12.78
CA ARG A 239 0.87 5.00 -13.17
C ARG A 239 1.23 5.80 -11.94
N ASP A 240 2.08 6.82 -12.09
CA ASP A 240 2.33 7.72 -10.97
C ASP A 240 1.12 8.61 -10.69
N VAL A 241 0.83 8.83 -9.41
CA VAL A 241 -0.19 9.77 -8.95
C VAL A 241 0.39 11.17 -9.15
N PRO A 242 -0.30 12.08 -9.89
CA PRO A 242 0.15 13.46 -10.01
C PRO A 242 0.32 14.07 -8.63
N MET A 243 1.52 14.58 -8.32
CA MET A 243 1.72 15.32 -7.08
C MET A 243 0.68 16.44 -7.02
N LYS A 244 -0.17 16.43 -5.98
CA LYS A 244 -0.95 17.62 -5.65
C LYS A 244 0.08 18.73 -5.45
N LYS A 245 0.00 19.79 -6.28
CA LYS A 245 0.67 21.04 -5.94
C LYS A 245 0.21 21.39 -4.54
N GLY A 246 1.15 21.46 -3.59
CA GLY A 246 0.81 21.81 -2.22
C GLY A 246 0.04 23.13 -2.23
N ASP A 247 -1.00 23.21 -1.43
CA ASP A 247 -1.59 24.50 -1.08
C ASP A 247 -0.49 25.28 -0.36
N GLY A 248 0.14 26.21 -1.09
CA GLY A 248 1.27 26.96 -0.60
C GLY A 248 0.84 27.90 0.52
N LEU A 249 1.42 27.67 1.70
CA LEU A 249 1.55 28.67 2.77
C LEU A 249 2.86 29.44 2.55
#